data_AF-A0A7V9L6P9-F1
#
_entry.id   AF-A0A7V9L6P9-F1
#
_cell.length_a   1.000
_cell.length_b   1.000
_cell.length_c   1.000
_cell.angle_alpha   90.00
_cell.angle_beta   90.00
_cell.angle_gamma   90.00
#
_symmetry.space_group_name_H-M   'P 1'
#
loop_
_entity.id
_entity.type
_entity.pdbx_description
1 polymer ?
#
loop_
_entity_poly.entity_id
_entity_poly.type
_entity_poly.pdbx_seq_one_letter_code
_entity_poly.pdbx_strand_id
1 'polypeptide(L)'
;MADWQPLVADSQRTKVIEVLREIAAAIPEPSGASVVPLNLDRALFRAYLAQDETVDDTDDVIGNSLAAAVTAFVSSGSVPALYSGACGVGWSIEHLAAGEIGERVCGAVDTAVLQRLAGWEGEYDLISGLVGIGIYAMERGEAGHALAARVLDHLERTAQPRGDGVAWFTRPEQLVEWQRAVAPEGYWNLGLAHGIPGVIGLLARYVRHGVEVARARPLLVQATTYLLAAEPRRATARFPAWHPSSGTGGRRVSWCYGDLGVATAVFAA
;
A
#
# COMPACT_ATOMS: atom_id res chain seq x y z
N MET A 1 -18.73 0.15 -0.21
CA MET A 1 -17.87 0.68 -1.30
C MET A 1 -18.13 2.18 -1.42
N ALA A 2 -17.08 3.00 -1.37
CA ALA A 2 -17.19 4.44 -1.54
C ALA A 2 -17.78 4.80 -2.92
N ASP A 3 -18.42 5.97 -3.01
CA ASP A 3 -18.97 6.55 -4.25
C ASP A 3 -17.85 6.79 -5.27
N TRP A 4 -17.47 5.75 -6.02
CA TRP A 4 -16.57 5.90 -7.16
C TRP A 4 -17.26 6.75 -8.21
N GLN A 5 -16.57 7.79 -8.71
CA GLN A 5 -17.11 8.67 -9.75
C GLN A 5 -16.09 8.83 -10.89
N PRO A 6 -16.54 8.77 -12.16
CA PRO A 6 -15.69 9.04 -13.30
C PRO A 6 -15.12 10.46 -13.24
N LEU A 7 -13.80 10.59 -13.39
CA LEU A 7 -13.14 11.89 -13.47
C LEU A 7 -13.42 12.61 -14.80
N VAL A 8 -13.59 11.85 -15.88
CA VAL A 8 -13.88 12.37 -17.23
C VAL A 8 -15.34 12.09 -17.56
N ALA A 9 -16.18 13.11 -17.39
CA ALA A 9 -17.63 13.03 -17.63
C ALA A 9 -18.08 13.78 -18.90
N ASP A 10 -17.14 14.36 -19.65
CA ASP A 10 -17.42 15.18 -20.82
C ASP A 10 -17.43 14.38 -22.13
N SER A 11 -17.36 15.08 -23.27
CA SER A 11 -17.34 14.48 -24.61
C SER A 11 -16.18 13.50 -24.84
N GLN A 12 -15.13 13.52 -24.02
CA GLN A 12 -14.00 12.58 -24.13
C GLN A 12 -14.33 11.21 -23.52
N ARG A 13 -15.40 11.09 -22.73
CA ARG A 13 -15.76 9.87 -22.01
C ARG A 13 -15.95 8.67 -22.93
N THR A 14 -16.61 8.84 -24.08
CA THR A 14 -16.81 7.73 -25.04
C THR A 14 -15.48 7.15 -25.51
N LYS A 15 -14.52 8.01 -25.84
CA LYS A 15 -13.18 7.59 -26.26
C LYS A 15 -12.39 6.94 -25.13
N VAL A 16 -12.53 7.43 -23.90
CA VAL A 16 -11.92 6.80 -22.71
C VAL A 16 -12.47 5.39 -22.52
N ILE A 17 -13.80 5.20 -22.63
CA ILE A 17 -14.44 3.88 -22.51
C ILE A 17 -13.96 2.91 -23.61
N GLU A 18 -13.82 3.38 -24.85
CA GLU A 18 -13.26 2.56 -25.94
C GLU A 18 -11.84 2.07 -25.62
N VAL A 19 -10.96 2.96 -25.16
CA VAL A 19 -9.60 2.60 -24.76
C VAL A 19 -9.59 1.65 -23.56
N LEU A 20 -10.47 1.85 -22.57
CA LEU A 20 -10.58 0.94 -21.43
C LEU A 20 -11.01 -0.47 -21.86
N ARG A 21 -11.91 -0.59 -22.83
CA ARG A 21 -12.31 -1.87 -23.43
C ARG A 21 -11.14 -2.55 -24.15
N GLU A 22 -10.38 -1.80 -24.94
CA GLU A 22 -9.18 -2.30 -25.61
C GLU A 22 -8.14 -2.83 -24.60
N ILE A 23 -7.86 -2.07 -23.54
CA ILE A 23 -6.97 -2.49 -22.46
C ILE A 23 -7.50 -3.77 -21.80
N ALA A 24 -8.78 -3.82 -21.45
CA ALA A 24 -9.38 -4.97 -20.79
C ALA A 24 -9.32 -6.25 -21.65
N ALA A 25 -9.50 -6.11 -22.96
CA ALA A 25 -9.38 -7.22 -23.91
C ALA A 25 -7.92 -7.67 -24.13
N ALA A 26 -6.95 -6.76 -24.01
CA ALA A 26 -5.54 -7.06 -24.19
C ALA A 26 -4.88 -7.72 -22.97
N ILE A 27 -5.47 -7.62 -21.77
CA ILE A 27 -4.94 -8.25 -20.56
C ILE A 27 -5.21 -9.76 -20.61
N PRO A 28 -4.17 -10.62 -20.68
CA PRO A 28 -4.35 -12.05 -20.76
C PRO A 28 -4.89 -12.63 -19.45
N GLU A 29 -5.42 -13.85 -19.51
CA GLU A 29 -5.72 -14.61 -18.30
C GLU A 29 -4.40 -15.00 -17.59
N PRO A 30 -4.32 -14.83 -16.26
CA PRO A 30 -3.14 -15.25 -15.51
C PRO A 30 -2.87 -16.75 -15.67
N SER A 31 -1.61 -17.11 -15.88
CA SER A 31 -1.17 -18.51 -15.96
C SER A 31 0.12 -18.73 -15.16
N GLY A 32 0.32 -19.94 -14.63
CA GLY A 32 1.53 -20.33 -13.88
C GLY A 32 1.52 -20.04 -12.36
N ALA A 33 2.71 -19.90 -11.76
CA ALA A 33 2.87 -19.82 -10.29
C ALA A 33 2.37 -18.51 -9.65
N SER A 34 2.15 -17.45 -10.45
CA SER A 34 1.66 -16.14 -9.99
C SER A 34 0.16 -15.94 -10.20
N VAL A 35 -0.58 -17.02 -10.49
CA VAL A 35 -2.00 -16.98 -10.86
C VAL A 35 -2.86 -16.27 -9.81
N VAL A 36 -2.55 -16.42 -8.52
CA VAL A 36 -3.44 -15.95 -7.45
C VAL A 36 -3.43 -14.43 -7.27
N PRO A 37 -2.28 -13.77 -7.00
CA PRO A 37 -2.26 -12.30 -6.89
C PRO A 37 -2.76 -11.63 -8.17
N LEU A 38 -2.38 -12.16 -9.33
CA LEU A 38 -2.78 -11.64 -10.63
C LEU A 38 -4.28 -11.84 -10.91
N ASN A 39 -4.91 -12.90 -10.40
CA ASN A 39 -6.35 -13.11 -10.50
C ASN A 39 -7.12 -12.08 -9.66
N LEU A 40 -6.63 -11.73 -8.47
CA LEU A 40 -7.26 -10.70 -7.63
C LEU A 40 -7.16 -9.32 -8.25
N ASP A 41 -5.98 -8.93 -8.72
CA ASP A 41 -5.78 -7.65 -9.41
C ASP A 41 -6.68 -7.54 -10.65
N ARG A 42 -6.82 -8.65 -11.40
CA ARG A 42 -7.72 -8.72 -12.55
C ARG A 42 -9.20 -8.63 -12.13
N ALA A 43 -9.59 -9.30 -11.04
CA ALA A 43 -10.95 -9.25 -10.51
C ALA A 43 -11.33 -7.83 -10.07
N LEU A 44 -10.43 -7.16 -9.34
CA LEU A 44 -10.59 -5.77 -8.95
C LEU A 44 -10.72 -4.86 -10.17
N PHE A 45 -9.81 -4.97 -11.12
CA PHE A 45 -9.87 -4.20 -12.36
C PHE A 45 -11.22 -4.36 -13.08
N ARG A 46 -11.72 -5.59 -13.20
CA ARG A 46 -13.02 -5.87 -13.82
C ARG A 46 -14.19 -5.34 -12.98
N ALA A 47 -14.17 -5.51 -11.67
CA ALA A 47 -15.22 -5.02 -10.78
C ALA A 47 -15.36 -3.50 -10.84
N TYR A 48 -14.25 -2.76 -10.87
CA TYR A 48 -14.28 -1.30 -11.01
C TYR A 48 -14.75 -0.84 -12.40
N LEU A 49 -14.47 -1.60 -13.48
CA LEU A 49 -15.04 -1.30 -14.80
C LEU A 49 -16.56 -1.55 -14.85
N ALA A 50 -17.03 -2.58 -14.16
CA ALA A 50 -18.46 -2.92 -14.10
C ALA A 50 -19.30 -1.89 -13.33
N GLN A 51 -18.74 -1.19 -12.34
CA GLN A 51 -19.46 -0.19 -11.54
C GLN A 51 -20.00 1.01 -12.33
N ASP A 52 -19.44 1.29 -13.49
CA ASP A 52 -19.85 2.40 -14.36
C ASP A 52 -20.58 1.91 -15.63
N GLU A 53 -21.04 0.65 -15.64
CA GLU A 53 -21.63 -0.03 -16.80
C GLU A 53 -20.75 0.05 -18.07
N THR A 54 -19.44 0.27 -17.90
CA THR A 54 -18.53 0.51 -19.03
C THR A 54 -18.20 -0.77 -19.80
N VAL A 55 -18.17 -1.90 -19.08
CA VAL A 55 -17.91 -3.24 -19.60
C VAL A 55 -18.75 -4.25 -18.81
N ASP A 56 -19.60 -5.02 -19.49
CA ASP A 56 -20.37 -6.11 -18.86
C ASP A 56 -19.43 -7.23 -18.36
N ASP A 57 -19.71 -7.78 -17.17
CA ASP A 57 -19.04 -8.99 -16.64
C ASP A 57 -19.76 -10.26 -17.13
N THR A 58 -19.75 -10.49 -18.45
CA THR A 58 -20.57 -11.54 -19.08
C THR A 58 -20.20 -12.98 -18.70
N ASP A 59 -19.00 -13.19 -18.12
CA ASP A 59 -18.43 -14.52 -17.87
C ASP A 59 -18.25 -14.86 -16.37
N ASP A 60 -18.84 -14.08 -15.45
CA ASP A 60 -18.66 -14.22 -13.99
C ASP A 60 -17.17 -14.28 -13.59
N VAL A 61 -16.36 -13.42 -14.21
CA VAL A 61 -14.91 -13.37 -13.96
C VAL A 61 -14.66 -12.91 -12.52
N ILE A 62 -15.53 -12.04 -12.00
CA ILE A 62 -15.46 -11.55 -10.62
C ILE A 62 -15.66 -12.71 -9.63
N GLY A 63 -16.70 -13.52 -9.80
CA GLY A 63 -17.00 -14.65 -8.90
C GLY A 63 -15.93 -15.75 -8.95
N ASN A 64 -15.51 -16.15 -10.15
CA ASN A 64 -14.49 -17.18 -10.35
C ASN A 64 -13.11 -16.77 -9.81
N SER A 65 -12.74 -15.50 -9.96
CA SER A 65 -11.46 -14.99 -9.46
C SER A 65 -11.44 -14.86 -7.93
N LEU A 66 -12.58 -14.51 -7.32
CA LEU A 66 -12.73 -14.45 -5.86
C LEU A 66 -12.61 -15.84 -5.22
N ALA A 67 -13.24 -16.87 -5.79
CA ALA A 67 -13.15 -18.24 -5.27
C ALA A 67 -11.72 -18.79 -5.33
N ALA A 68 -11.00 -18.51 -6.42
CA ALA A 68 -9.59 -18.87 -6.56
C ALA A 68 -8.70 -18.14 -5.54
N ALA A 69 -8.99 -16.86 -5.25
CA ALA A 69 -8.26 -16.05 -4.28
C ALA A 69 -8.43 -16.54 -2.84
N VAL A 70 -9.66 -16.86 -2.43
CA VAL A 70 -9.95 -17.41 -1.10
C VAL A 70 -9.21 -18.74 -0.90
N THR A 71 -9.26 -19.61 -1.91
CA THR A 71 -8.58 -20.92 -1.89
C THR A 71 -7.07 -20.76 -1.75
N ALA A 72 -6.51 -19.76 -2.40
CA ALA A 72 -5.09 -19.52 -2.37
C ALA A 72 -4.60 -18.82 -1.11
N PHE A 73 -5.40 -17.94 -0.49
CA PHE A 73 -5.11 -17.40 0.84
C PHE A 73 -5.00 -18.51 1.89
N VAL A 74 -5.90 -19.48 1.84
CA VAL A 74 -5.84 -20.68 2.70
C VAL A 74 -4.56 -21.49 2.44
N SER A 75 -3.96 -21.37 1.25
CA SER A 75 -2.82 -22.18 0.80
C SER A 75 -1.45 -21.48 0.89
N SER A 76 -1.38 -20.14 0.87
CA SER A 76 -0.14 -19.38 0.60
C SER A 76 0.77 -19.13 1.82
N GLY A 77 0.30 -19.43 3.04
CA GLY A 77 1.05 -19.12 4.25
C GLY A 77 1.01 -17.62 4.60
N SER A 78 0.94 -17.36 5.90
CA SER A 78 0.49 -16.13 6.55
C SER A 78 1.45 -14.92 6.46
N VAL A 79 1.99 -14.60 5.27
CA VAL A 79 2.74 -13.34 5.08
C VAL A 79 1.73 -12.19 5.12
N PRO A 80 1.84 -11.21 6.04
CA PRO A 80 0.84 -10.15 6.19
C PRO A 80 1.02 -8.98 5.20
N ALA A 81 1.72 -9.17 4.09
CA ALA A 81 2.01 -8.13 3.12
C ALA A 81 0.76 -7.68 2.35
N LEU A 82 0.71 -6.41 1.93
CA LEU A 82 -0.37 -5.87 1.11
C LEU A 82 -0.25 -6.29 -0.36
N TYR A 83 0.95 -6.25 -0.93
CA TYR A 83 1.13 -6.50 -2.37
C TYR A 83 1.35 -7.98 -2.74
N SER A 84 1.65 -8.83 -1.75
CA SER A 84 2.01 -10.24 -1.99
C SER A 84 1.58 -11.18 -0.85
N GLY A 85 0.62 -10.75 -0.03
CA GLY A 85 0.24 -11.46 1.18
C GLY A 85 -1.23 -11.36 1.56
N ALA A 86 -1.50 -11.81 2.78
CA ALA A 86 -2.82 -11.93 3.39
C ALA A 86 -3.62 -10.62 3.36
N CYS A 87 -2.96 -9.50 3.66
CA CYS A 87 -3.59 -8.18 3.65
C CYS A 87 -4.05 -7.77 2.24
N GLY A 88 -3.32 -8.16 1.18
CA GLY A 88 -3.76 -7.94 -0.19
C GLY A 88 -5.02 -8.70 -0.56
N VAL A 89 -5.12 -9.95 -0.09
CA VAL A 89 -6.33 -10.75 -0.28
C VAL A 89 -7.50 -10.13 0.48
N GLY A 90 -7.33 -9.82 1.76
CA GLY A 90 -8.36 -9.18 2.56
C GLY A 90 -8.81 -7.84 1.98
N TRP A 91 -7.86 -6.99 1.57
CA TRP A 91 -8.16 -5.70 0.93
C TRP A 91 -8.97 -5.89 -0.35
N SER A 92 -8.62 -6.87 -1.17
CA SER A 92 -9.38 -7.16 -2.39
C SER A 92 -10.80 -7.65 -2.08
N ILE A 93 -10.97 -8.47 -1.05
CA ILE A 93 -12.27 -9.01 -0.63
C ILE A 93 -13.20 -7.89 -0.14
N GLU A 94 -12.70 -6.88 0.59
CA GLU A 94 -13.49 -5.70 0.99
C GLU A 94 -14.13 -4.96 -0.21
N HIS A 95 -13.48 -5.01 -1.37
CA HIS A 95 -14.00 -4.41 -2.60
C HIS A 95 -14.91 -5.35 -3.41
N LEU A 96 -14.71 -6.67 -3.31
CA LEU A 96 -15.34 -7.64 -4.21
C LEU A 96 -16.51 -8.39 -3.57
N ALA A 97 -16.52 -8.56 -2.25
CA ALA A 97 -17.47 -9.40 -1.55
C ALA A 97 -18.02 -8.70 -0.30
N ALA A 98 -19.32 -8.39 -0.32
CA ALA A 98 -20.03 -7.88 0.84
C ALA A 98 -20.71 -9.00 1.65
N GLY A 99 -21.10 -8.68 2.89
CA GLY A 99 -21.87 -9.58 3.75
C GLY A 99 -21.03 -10.63 4.46
N GLU A 100 -21.69 -11.70 4.91
CA GLU A 100 -21.12 -12.67 5.86
C GLU A 100 -19.88 -13.41 5.32
N ILE A 101 -19.83 -13.68 4.01
CA ILE A 101 -18.70 -14.38 3.39
C ILE A 101 -17.44 -13.51 3.41
N GLY A 102 -17.56 -12.24 2.99
CA GLY A 102 -16.44 -11.29 3.02
C GLY A 102 -15.92 -11.12 4.44
N GLU A 103 -16.84 -10.90 5.39
CA GLU A 103 -16.49 -10.72 6.81
C GLU A 103 -15.78 -11.94 7.40
N ARG A 104 -16.21 -13.16 7.05
CA ARG A 104 -15.56 -14.39 7.53
C ARG A 104 -14.11 -14.50 7.03
N VAL A 105 -13.85 -14.16 5.76
CA VAL A 105 -12.49 -14.26 5.21
C VAL A 105 -11.61 -13.14 5.78
N CYS A 106 -12.10 -11.90 5.77
CA CYS A 106 -11.38 -10.78 6.35
C CYS A 106 -11.11 -10.96 7.85
N GLY A 107 -12.05 -11.49 8.63
CA GLY A 107 -11.83 -11.79 10.06
C GLY A 107 -10.75 -12.87 10.28
N ALA A 108 -10.64 -13.85 9.37
CA ALA A 108 -9.55 -14.83 9.41
C ALA A 108 -8.19 -14.20 9.06
N VAL A 109 -8.16 -13.29 8.08
CA VAL A 109 -6.97 -12.47 7.76
C VAL A 109 -6.58 -11.64 8.97
N ASP A 110 -7.53 -10.93 9.59
CA ASP A 110 -7.30 -10.04 10.74
C ASP A 110 -6.65 -10.80 11.90
N THR A 111 -7.20 -11.99 12.20
CA THR A 111 -6.68 -12.88 13.25
C THR A 111 -5.25 -13.32 12.95
N ALA A 112 -4.97 -13.78 11.71
CA ALA A 112 -3.65 -14.25 11.32
C ALA A 112 -2.60 -13.12 11.34
N VAL A 113 -2.98 -11.93 10.88
CA VAL A 113 -2.10 -10.75 10.86
C VAL A 113 -1.81 -10.27 12.28
N LEU A 114 -2.82 -10.19 13.16
CA LEU A 114 -2.62 -9.81 14.57
C LEU A 114 -1.65 -10.76 15.29
N GLN A 115 -1.78 -12.07 15.06
CA GLN A 115 -0.85 -13.05 15.61
C GLN A 115 0.59 -12.80 15.12
N ARG A 116 0.77 -12.47 13.84
CA ARG A 116 2.10 -12.19 13.28
C ARG A 116 2.70 -10.89 13.80
N LEU A 117 1.85 -9.89 14.10
CA LEU A 117 2.28 -8.61 14.65
C LEU A 117 2.81 -8.73 16.09
N ALA A 118 2.36 -9.71 16.88
CA ALA A 118 2.79 -9.86 18.28
C ALA A 118 4.32 -9.94 18.46
N GLY A 119 5.04 -10.43 17.45
CA GLY A 119 6.51 -10.47 17.39
C GLY A 119 7.07 -9.87 16.11
N TRP A 120 6.51 -8.75 15.64
CA TRP A 120 6.95 -8.15 14.37
C TRP A 120 8.38 -7.62 14.42
N GLU A 121 9.23 -8.20 13.56
CA GLU A 121 10.61 -7.75 13.28
C GLU A 121 10.82 -7.44 11.79
N GLY A 122 9.74 -7.45 11.00
CA GLY A 122 9.75 -7.25 9.56
C GLY A 122 9.91 -5.79 9.13
N GLU A 123 9.65 -5.55 7.86
CA GLU A 123 9.73 -4.22 7.24
C GLU A 123 8.61 -3.30 7.76
N TYR A 124 8.83 -1.98 7.72
CA TYR A 124 7.80 -1.00 8.08
C TYR A 124 6.97 -0.55 6.87
N ASP A 125 7.35 -0.95 5.67
CA ASP A 125 6.91 -0.28 4.46
C ASP A 125 5.51 -0.65 3.92
N LEU A 126 5.14 -0.02 2.80
CA LEU A 126 3.83 -0.20 2.16
C LEU A 126 3.70 -1.54 1.44
N ILE A 127 4.80 -2.06 0.90
CA ILE A 127 4.78 -3.25 0.02
C ILE A 127 4.61 -4.52 0.84
N SER A 128 5.46 -4.68 1.85
CA SER A 128 5.61 -5.91 2.62
C SER A 128 5.36 -5.71 4.11
N GLY A 129 5.32 -4.46 4.56
CA GLY A 129 5.48 -4.10 5.96
C GLY A 129 4.25 -3.53 6.66
N LEU A 130 4.52 -2.89 7.80
CA LEU A 130 3.54 -2.27 8.70
C LEU A 130 2.62 -1.29 7.99
N VAL A 131 3.13 -0.48 7.06
CA VAL A 131 2.30 0.50 6.35
C VAL A 131 1.26 -0.20 5.48
N GLY A 132 1.64 -1.27 4.78
CA GLY A 132 0.69 -2.07 3.98
C GLY A 132 -0.40 -2.70 4.84
N ILE A 133 -0.02 -3.24 6.00
CA ILE A 133 -0.96 -3.77 6.99
C ILE A 133 -1.91 -2.67 7.50
N GLY A 134 -1.39 -1.48 7.77
CA GLY A 134 -2.19 -0.34 8.20
C GLY A 134 -3.19 0.12 7.14
N ILE A 135 -2.82 0.08 5.85
CA ILE A 135 -3.75 0.38 4.75
C ILE A 135 -4.89 -0.62 4.71
N TYR A 136 -4.59 -1.92 4.83
CA TYR A 136 -5.63 -2.95 4.96
C TYR A 136 -6.53 -2.72 6.18
N ALA A 137 -5.96 -2.41 7.34
CA ALA A 137 -6.72 -2.10 8.55
C ALA A 137 -7.67 -0.91 8.35
N MET A 138 -7.25 0.11 7.59
CA MET A 138 -8.13 1.25 7.25
C MET A 138 -9.26 0.87 6.30
N GLU A 139 -9.07 -0.12 5.43
CA GLU A 139 -10.13 -0.61 4.53
C GLU A 139 -11.21 -1.35 5.32
N ARG A 140 -10.80 -2.11 6.35
CA ARG A 140 -11.70 -2.81 7.27
C ARG A 140 -12.59 -1.90 8.14
N GLY A 141 -12.34 -0.59 8.15
CA GLY A 141 -13.07 0.35 9.00
C GLY A 141 -12.95 0.00 10.48
N GLU A 142 -14.08 -0.03 11.20
CA GLU A 142 -14.09 -0.30 12.65
C GLU A 142 -13.52 -1.68 13.01
N ALA A 143 -13.73 -2.70 12.17
CA ALA A 143 -13.21 -4.04 12.41
C ALA A 143 -11.67 -4.07 12.36
N GLY A 144 -11.06 -3.16 11.62
CA GLY A 144 -9.62 -3.02 11.50
C GLY A 144 -8.95 -2.23 12.64
N HIS A 145 -9.69 -1.63 13.58
CA HIS A 145 -9.11 -0.76 14.60
C HIS A 145 -8.03 -1.45 15.45
N ALA A 146 -8.20 -2.72 15.80
CA ALA A 146 -7.20 -3.47 16.57
C ALA A 146 -5.88 -3.65 15.79
N LEU A 147 -5.95 -3.92 14.49
CA LEU A 147 -4.79 -3.96 13.61
C LEU A 147 -4.15 -2.58 13.49
N ALA A 148 -4.97 -1.54 13.29
CA ALA A 148 -4.50 -0.18 13.10
C ALA A 148 -3.72 0.33 14.33
N ALA A 149 -4.25 0.08 15.53
CA ALA A 149 -3.60 0.40 16.80
C ALA A 149 -2.27 -0.37 16.96
N ARG A 150 -2.25 -1.66 16.64
CA ARG A 150 -1.03 -2.47 16.72
C ARG A 150 0.04 -1.99 15.73
N VAL A 151 -0.34 -1.63 14.51
CA VAL A 151 0.57 -1.03 13.52
C VAL A 151 1.18 0.26 14.07
N LEU A 152 0.36 1.12 14.70
CA LEU A 152 0.83 2.36 15.29
C LEU A 152 1.79 2.11 16.47
N ASP A 153 1.53 1.13 17.34
CA ASP A 153 2.45 0.73 18.41
C ASP A 153 3.84 0.40 17.86
N HIS A 154 3.90 -0.34 16.75
CA HIS A 154 5.16 -0.71 16.11
C HIS A 154 5.85 0.49 15.46
N LEU A 155 5.10 1.35 14.77
CA LEU A 155 5.67 2.55 14.15
C LEU A 155 6.23 3.51 15.20
N GLU A 156 5.52 3.75 16.30
CA GLU A 156 6.02 4.56 17.42
C GLU A 156 7.27 3.95 18.05
N ARG A 157 7.24 2.64 18.33
CA ARG A 157 8.38 1.93 18.95
C ARG A 157 9.65 1.95 18.09
N THR A 158 9.48 1.95 16.76
CA THR A 158 10.60 1.86 15.80
C THR A 158 11.00 3.21 15.20
N ALA A 159 10.25 4.27 15.50
CA ALA A 159 10.60 5.63 15.12
C ALA A 159 11.89 6.05 15.83
N GLN A 160 12.82 6.60 15.06
CA GLN A 160 14.11 7.08 15.56
C GLN A 160 14.23 8.58 15.36
N PRO A 161 14.71 9.34 16.36
CA PRO A 161 14.98 10.77 16.21
C PRO A 161 15.97 11.04 15.07
N ARG A 162 15.60 11.95 14.17
CA ARG A 162 16.44 12.38 13.03
C ARG A 162 16.19 13.85 12.71
N GLY A 163 17.25 14.67 12.82
CA GLY A 163 17.10 16.12 12.76
C GLY A 163 16.08 16.60 13.79
N ASP A 164 15.14 17.44 13.35
CA ASP A 164 14.04 17.96 14.18
C ASP A 164 12.77 17.07 14.13
N GLY A 165 12.87 15.85 13.60
CA GLY A 165 11.75 14.94 13.40
C GLY A 165 12.09 13.50 13.72
N VAL A 166 11.34 12.57 13.12
CA VAL A 166 11.55 11.12 13.26
C VAL A 166 11.55 10.43 11.90
N ALA A 167 12.20 9.27 11.85
CA ALA A 167 12.25 8.42 10.67
C ALA A 167 12.35 6.95 11.04
N TRP A 168 12.24 6.07 10.05
CA TRP A 168 12.37 4.61 10.23
C TRP A 168 13.58 4.09 9.46
N PHE A 169 14.42 3.34 10.15
CA PHE A 169 15.66 2.82 9.59
C PHE A 169 15.42 1.47 8.92
N THR A 170 15.84 1.35 7.66
CA THR A 170 15.91 0.06 6.97
C THR A 170 17.26 -0.58 7.28
N ARG A 171 17.24 -1.69 8.02
CA ARG A 171 18.45 -2.36 8.50
C ARG A 171 19.13 -3.15 7.38
N PRO A 172 20.46 -3.35 7.42
CA PRO A 172 21.20 -4.13 6.42
C PRO A 172 20.61 -5.51 6.15
N GLU A 173 20.09 -6.18 7.18
CA GLU A 173 19.54 -7.55 7.09
C GLU A 173 18.28 -7.61 6.23
N GLN A 174 17.57 -6.49 6.10
CA GLN A 174 16.37 -6.34 5.26
C GLN A 174 16.71 -6.04 3.80
N LEU A 175 17.96 -5.65 3.52
CA LEU A 175 18.37 -5.28 2.18
C LEU A 175 18.70 -6.51 1.33
N VAL A 176 18.24 -6.48 0.08
CA VAL A 176 18.71 -7.41 -0.96
C VAL A 176 20.17 -7.11 -1.32
N GLU A 177 20.86 -8.09 -1.91
CA GLU A 177 22.30 -8.06 -2.15
C GLU A 177 22.80 -6.76 -2.81
N TRP A 178 22.15 -6.32 -3.89
CA TRP A 178 22.56 -5.11 -4.60
C TRP A 178 22.34 -3.83 -3.78
N GLN A 179 21.34 -3.79 -2.89
CA GLN A 179 21.11 -2.66 -1.99
C GLN A 179 22.16 -2.65 -0.88
N ARG A 180 22.49 -3.81 -0.31
CA ARG A 180 23.52 -3.95 0.72
C ARG A 180 24.90 -3.58 0.18
N ALA A 181 25.17 -3.81 -1.10
CA ALA A 181 26.42 -3.39 -1.73
C ALA A 181 26.59 -1.86 -1.78
N VAL A 182 25.49 -1.10 -1.92
CA VAL A 182 25.53 0.37 -2.01
C VAL A 182 25.23 1.07 -0.67
N ALA A 183 24.62 0.37 0.28
CA ALA A 183 24.28 0.86 1.61
C ALA A 183 24.53 -0.26 2.65
N PRO A 184 25.80 -0.64 2.89
CA PRO A 184 26.14 -1.78 3.76
C PRO A 184 25.66 -1.60 5.20
N GLU A 185 25.56 -0.35 5.66
CA GLU A 185 25.09 0.00 7.00
C GLU A 185 23.57 0.18 7.10
N GLY A 186 22.82 0.05 5.99
CA GLY A 186 21.39 0.36 5.93
C GLY A 186 21.11 1.80 5.50
N TYR A 187 19.84 2.19 5.47
CA TYR A 187 19.44 3.52 5.02
C TYR A 187 18.09 4.00 5.58
N TRP A 188 17.83 5.29 5.39
CA TRP A 188 16.54 5.94 5.61
C TRP A 188 15.85 6.10 4.25
N ASN A 189 14.83 5.30 3.99
CA ASN A 189 14.17 5.27 2.68
C ASN A 189 13.22 6.48 2.53
N LEU A 190 13.33 7.19 1.42
CA LEU A 190 12.51 8.37 1.09
C LEU A 190 11.53 8.10 -0.07
N GLY A 191 11.43 6.86 -0.55
CA GLY A 191 10.42 6.43 -1.50
C GLY A 191 9.09 6.14 -0.82
N LEU A 192 7.99 6.35 -1.53
CA LEU A 192 6.64 6.04 -1.03
C LEU A 192 6.45 4.54 -0.76
N ALA A 193 7.00 3.69 -1.63
CA ALA A 193 6.80 2.24 -1.53
C ALA A 193 7.50 1.65 -0.30
N HIS A 194 8.70 2.12 0.02
CA HIS A 194 9.59 1.47 1.00
C HIS A 194 9.96 2.35 2.20
N GLY A 195 9.40 3.56 2.28
CA GLY A 195 9.97 4.62 3.08
C GLY A 195 8.97 5.52 3.80
N ILE A 196 9.53 6.60 4.33
CA ILE A 196 8.87 7.57 5.20
C ILE A 196 7.60 8.17 4.57
N PRO A 197 7.54 8.49 3.26
CA PRO A 197 6.31 8.98 2.67
C PRO A 197 5.13 8.00 2.78
N GLY A 198 5.39 6.68 2.76
CA GLY A 198 4.34 5.67 2.99
C GLY A 198 3.75 5.77 4.40
N VAL A 199 4.62 5.94 5.39
CA VAL A 199 4.21 6.15 6.79
C VAL A 199 3.41 7.43 6.95
N ILE A 200 3.86 8.53 6.33
CA ILE A 200 3.13 9.81 6.33
C ILE A 200 1.73 9.64 5.74
N GLY A 201 1.61 9.00 4.57
CA GLY A 201 0.32 8.75 3.94
C GLY A 201 -0.64 7.92 4.80
N LEU A 202 -0.12 6.91 5.51
CA LEU A 202 -0.91 6.12 6.46
C LEU A 202 -1.37 6.94 7.66
N LEU A 203 -0.46 7.65 8.32
CA LEU A 203 -0.79 8.45 9.51
C LEU A 203 -1.75 9.59 9.17
N ALA A 204 -1.63 10.19 7.99
CA ALA A 204 -2.59 11.13 7.45
C ALA A 204 -3.99 10.51 7.33
N ARG A 205 -4.10 9.28 6.81
CA ARG A 205 -5.38 8.55 6.78
C ARG A 205 -5.92 8.31 8.19
N TYR A 206 -5.09 7.88 9.14
CA TYR A 206 -5.51 7.66 10.53
C TYR A 206 -6.12 8.95 11.11
N VAL A 207 -5.41 10.07 10.95
CA VAL A 207 -5.87 11.39 11.41
C VAL A 207 -7.18 11.80 10.72
N ARG A 208 -7.27 11.65 9.40
CA ARG A 208 -8.46 12.04 8.62
C ARG A 208 -9.70 11.23 8.99
N HIS A 209 -9.53 9.95 9.31
CA HIS A 209 -10.62 9.02 9.62
C HIS A 209 -10.86 8.84 11.12
N GLY A 210 -10.22 9.63 11.99
CA GLY A 210 -10.48 9.59 13.43
C GLY A 210 -9.85 8.42 14.18
N VAL A 211 -8.92 7.68 13.56
CA VAL A 211 -8.25 6.51 14.16
C VAL A 211 -7.00 6.97 14.92
N GLU A 212 -6.93 6.68 16.23
CA GLU A 212 -5.76 6.95 17.08
C GLU A 212 -5.20 8.39 16.97
N VAL A 213 -6.06 9.39 16.72
CA VAL A 213 -5.64 10.76 16.30
C VAL A 213 -4.64 11.39 17.25
N ALA A 214 -4.81 11.20 18.57
CA ALA A 214 -3.94 11.78 19.59
C ALA A 214 -2.49 11.29 19.48
N ARG A 215 -2.29 10.07 18.97
CA ARG A 215 -1.00 9.41 18.79
C ARG A 215 -0.46 9.57 17.36
N ALA A 216 -1.33 9.40 16.36
CA ALA A 216 -0.96 9.49 14.96
C ALA A 216 -0.54 10.91 14.54
N ARG A 217 -1.20 11.96 15.06
CA ARG A 217 -0.93 13.35 14.65
C ARG A 217 0.47 13.83 15.03
N PRO A 218 0.97 13.68 16.27
CA PRO A 218 2.36 14.04 16.59
C PRO A 218 3.38 13.30 15.73
N LEU A 219 3.18 12.00 15.52
CA LEU A 219 4.08 11.17 14.72
C LEU A 219 4.10 11.59 13.24
N LEU A 220 2.93 11.93 12.68
CA LEU A 220 2.78 12.49 11.33
C LEU A 220 3.57 13.79 11.17
N VAL A 221 3.42 14.72 12.12
CA VAL A 221 4.12 16.01 12.10
C VAL A 221 5.63 15.78 12.14
N GLN A 222 6.12 14.94 13.05
CA GLN A 222 7.55 14.67 13.18
C GLN A 222 8.15 13.97 11.94
N ALA A 223 7.43 13.01 11.35
CA ALA A 223 7.87 12.34 10.13
C ALA A 223 7.92 13.31 8.93
N THR A 224 6.91 14.17 8.81
CA THR A 224 6.83 15.19 7.75
C THR A 224 7.93 16.24 7.90
N THR A 225 8.20 16.70 9.14
CA THR A 225 9.30 17.62 9.44
C THR A 225 10.65 17.07 8.98
N TYR A 226 10.95 15.80 9.30
CA TYR A 226 12.19 15.17 8.84
C TYR A 226 12.24 15.05 7.31
N LEU A 227 11.15 14.58 6.68
CA LEU A 227 11.11 14.40 5.23
C LEU A 227 11.36 15.72 4.49
N LEU A 228 10.72 16.82 4.91
CA LEU A 228 10.91 18.13 4.28
C LEU A 228 12.31 18.69 4.51
N ALA A 229 12.94 18.40 5.66
CA ALA A 229 14.33 18.78 5.92
C ALA A 229 15.35 17.96 5.12
N ALA A 230 14.97 16.76 4.66
CA ALA A 230 15.82 15.87 3.88
C ALA A 230 16.03 16.30 2.41
N GLU A 231 15.44 17.44 1.99
CA GLU A 231 15.57 18.05 0.66
C GLU A 231 16.97 18.67 0.41
N PRO A 232 17.64 18.35 -0.72
CA PRO A 232 18.72 19.17 -1.26
C PRO A 232 18.15 20.41 -1.95
N ARG A 233 18.64 21.59 -1.58
CA ARG A 233 18.30 22.86 -2.26
C ARG A 233 18.80 22.83 -3.72
N ARG A 234 17.87 22.59 -4.66
CA ARG A 234 17.98 22.77 -6.14
C ARG A 234 18.54 21.58 -6.94
N ALA A 235 17.62 20.81 -7.53
CA ALA A 235 17.79 20.04 -8.77
C ALA A 235 16.42 19.73 -9.39
N THR A 236 16.40 19.17 -10.61
CA THR A 236 15.18 18.73 -11.34
C THR A 236 14.39 17.61 -10.65
N ALA A 237 14.93 16.99 -9.60
CA ALA A 237 14.20 16.15 -8.67
C ALA A 237 14.66 16.44 -7.23
N ARG A 238 13.68 16.66 -6.35
CA ARG A 238 13.83 17.18 -4.99
C ARG A 238 14.23 16.09 -4.01
N PHE A 239 13.68 14.88 -4.10
CA PHE A 239 13.95 13.83 -3.13
C PHE A 239 14.85 12.71 -3.70
N PRO A 240 15.98 12.37 -3.05
CA PRO A 240 16.72 11.16 -3.38
C PRO A 240 15.93 9.92 -2.95
N ALA A 241 16.35 8.73 -3.39
CA ALA A 241 15.65 7.50 -3.02
C ALA A 241 15.83 7.13 -1.53
N TRP A 242 16.99 7.42 -0.94
CA TRP A 242 17.30 7.16 0.47
C TRP A 242 18.47 8.02 0.97
N HIS A 243 18.64 8.07 2.29
CA HIS A 243 19.80 8.66 2.97
C HIS A 243 20.59 7.63 3.79
N PRO A 244 21.93 7.72 3.87
CA PRO A 244 22.79 8.61 3.08
C PRO A 244 22.78 8.21 1.59
N SER A 245 22.82 9.21 0.70
CA SER A 245 22.88 8.99 -0.75
C SER A 245 24.31 9.20 -1.26
N SER A 246 24.81 8.27 -2.08
CA SER A 246 26.17 8.32 -2.65
C SER A 246 26.29 9.08 -3.98
N GLY A 247 25.21 9.69 -4.50
CA GLY A 247 25.25 10.47 -5.75
C GLY A 247 23.90 10.69 -6.44
N THR A 248 23.92 11.25 -7.66
CA THR A 248 22.75 11.67 -8.45
C THR A 248 21.83 10.54 -8.94
N GLY A 249 22.19 9.28 -8.70
CA GLY A 249 21.42 8.11 -9.11
C GLY A 249 20.16 7.95 -8.27
N GLY A 250 18.99 8.03 -8.91
CA GLY A 250 17.70 7.78 -8.24
C GLY A 250 16.68 8.91 -8.32
N ARG A 251 17.00 9.99 -9.03
CA ARG A 251 16.07 11.10 -9.33
C ARG A 251 15.06 10.68 -10.40
N ARG A 252 14.09 9.85 -10.02
CA ARG A 252 13.01 9.38 -10.90
C ARG A 252 11.72 10.13 -10.57
N VAL A 253 10.91 10.37 -11.59
CA VAL A 253 9.49 10.71 -11.40
C VAL A 253 8.73 9.39 -11.49
N SER A 254 8.69 8.63 -10.39
CA SER A 254 7.85 7.44 -10.27
C SER A 254 7.04 7.49 -8.99
N TRP A 255 5.99 6.68 -8.91
CA TRP A 255 5.17 6.59 -7.72
C TRP A 255 5.96 6.02 -6.52
N CYS A 256 6.82 5.02 -6.78
CA CYS A 256 7.52 4.29 -5.72
C CYS A 256 8.72 5.05 -5.14
N TYR A 257 9.44 5.83 -5.95
CA TYR A 257 10.62 6.60 -5.54
C TYR A 257 10.69 7.94 -6.26
N GLY A 258 10.86 9.01 -5.48
CA GLY A 258 11.03 10.38 -5.97
C GLY A 258 9.78 11.25 -5.79
N ASP A 259 9.77 12.37 -6.48
CA ASP A 259 8.93 13.53 -6.13
C ASP A 259 7.43 13.25 -6.22
N LEU A 260 6.97 12.39 -7.15
CA LEU A 260 5.54 12.11 -7.31
C LEU A 260 4.96 11.41 -6.07
N GLY A 261 5.63 10.35 -5.59
CA GLY A 261 5.19 9.64 -4.39
C GLY A 261 5.27 10.53 -3.14
N VAL A 262 6.33 11.33 -3.03
CA VAL A 262 6.52 12.26 -1.92
C VAL A 262 5.46 13.37 -1.91
N ALA A 263 5.18 13.98 -3.06
CA ALA A 263 4.18 15.04 -3.17
C ALA A 263 2.80 14.54 -2.76
N THR A 264 2.41 13.32 -3.15
CA THR A 264 1.14 12.71 -2.75
C THR A 264 1.06 12.50 -1.24
N ALA A 265 2.12 12.00 -0.61
CA ALA A 265 2.16 11.81 0.83
C ALA A 265 2.08 13.13 1.60
N VAL A 266 2.83 14.15 1.16
CA VAL A 266 2.82 15.49 1.79
C VAL A 266 1.49 16.19 1.56
N PHE A 267 0.85 16.02 0.42
CA PHE A 267 -0.48 16.57 0.16
C PHE A 267 -1.57 15.96 1.06
N ALA A 268 -1.38 14.71 1.47
CA ALA A 268 -2.31 14.04 2.39
C ALA A 268 -2.13 14.46 3.86
N ALA A 269 -0.93 14.90 4.24
CA ALA A 269 -0.53 15.26 5.61
C ALA A 269 -1.13 16.59 6.09
#